data_AF-A0A6J1LE98-F1
#
_entry.id   AF-A0A6J1LE98-F1
#
_cell.length_a   1.000
_cell.length_b   1.000
_cell.length_c   1.000
_cell.angle_alpha   90.00
_cell.angle_beta   90.00
_cell.angle_gamma   90.00
#
_symmetry.space_group_name_H-M   'P 1'
#
loop_
_entity.id
_entity.type
_entity.pdbx_description
1 polymer ?
#
loop_
_entity_poly.entity_id
_entity_poly.type
_entity_poly.pdbx_seq_one_letter_code
_entity_poly.pdbx_strand_id
1 'polypeptide(L)'
;MLENLLGIFRKRRRCDEPQLSTQPNMSYDTDNDEDEDDEKYAHSPEWPGAYISNLQIDRPFNANERFVTILDQLDMRVEKFRKDALNLQEKKDYLLMSMDLIKSNELLQNMSEGEREEIILYIQRVSSRLATVELNVRTVRDASQEDSLSQINALIDIMIKMGDPVIGRQRCQLYLNACCSSTMDPNGRMGTVHEADVGPIDKKFESALLGCTLDDQKNIKKRLQALMGYLNKQTVTN
;
A
#
# COMPACT_ATOMS: atom_id res chain seq x y z
N MET A 1 21.40 -40.46 -19.15
CA MET A 1 21.27 -40.41 -17.68
C MET A 1 20.34 -39.27 -17.30
N LEU A 2 19.04 -39.42 -17.58
CA LEU A 2 17.98 -38.48 -17.20
C LEU A 2 16.66 -39.25 -17.37
N GLU A 3 16.13 -39.82 -16.29
CA GLU A 3 14.71 -40.14 -16.05
C GLU A 3 14.55 -40.92 -14.73
N ASN A 4 13.34 -40.87 -14.16
CA ASN A 4 12.88 -41.57 -12.95
C ASN A 4 13.59 -41.27 -11.62
N LEU A 5 12.98 -40.38 -10.83
CA LEU A 5 12.46 -40.85 -9.54
C LEU A 5 11.04 -40.31 -9.30
N LEU A 6 10.07 -41.21 -9.41
CA LEU A 6 8.64 -40.95 -9.31
C LEU A 6 8.19 -40.62 -7.89
N GLY A 7 7.14 -39.81 -7.83
CA GLY A 7 6.02 -39.86 -6.88
C GLY A 7 6.22 -40.48 -5.50
N ILE A 8 6.30 -39.62 -4.47
CA ILE A 8 6.20 -40.02 -3.05
C ILE A 8 4.98 -39.39 -2.34
N PHE A 9 4.40 -38.28 -2.82
CA PHE A 9 3.35 -37.55 -2.09
C PHE A 9 1.96 -37.50 -2.77
N ARG A 10 1.47 -38.66 -3.23
CA ARG A 10 0.04 -38.87 -3.49
C ARG A 10 -0.48 -40.12 -2.77
N LYS A 11 -1.37 -39.89 -1.79
CA LYS A 11 -2.24 -40.80 -1.02
C LYS A 11 -1.79 -41.24 0.39
N ARG A 12 -2.81 -41.30 1.27
CA ARG A 12 -2.85 -41.63 2.71
C ARG A 12 -2.24 -40.55 3.63
N ARG A 13 -2.90 -40.17 4.72
CA ARG A 13 -3.92 -40.89 5.51
C ARG A 13 -5.17 -40.04 5.82
N ARG A 14 -6.34 -40.69 5.79
CA ARG A 14 -7.62 -40.25 6.41
C ARG A 14 -7.81 -41.18 7.61
N CYS A 15 -7.95 -40.61 8.81
CA CYS A 15 -8.35 -41.20 10.11
C CYS A 15 -8.14 -40.06 11.15
N ASP A 16 -8.91 -39.85 12.21
CA ASP A 16 -10.32 -40.13 12.56
C ASP A 16 -10.67 -39.14 13.72
N GLU A 17 -11.95 -38.80 13.92
CA GLU A 17 -12.38 -37.99 15.08
C GLU A 17 -12.31 -38.78 16.39
N PRO A 18 -12.07 -38.09 17.52
CA PRO A 18 -12.98 -38.23 18.66
C PRO A 18 -13.54 -36.88 19.14
N GLN A 19 -14.79 -36.87 19.62
CA GLN A 19 -15.48 -35.70 20.17
C GLN A 19 -15.24 -35.48 21.68
N LEU A 20 -15.37 -34.21 22.11
CA LEU A 20 -15.61 -33.68 23.48
C LEU A 20 -14.52 -33.98 24.54
N SER A 21 -14.24 -33.15 25.56
CA SER A 21 -14.75 -31.84 26.06
C SER A 21 -13.67 -31.22 26.99
N THR A 22 -13.71 -30.02 27.59
CA THR A 22 -14.76 -29.00 27.85
C THR A 22 -14.10 -27.60 27.95
N GLN A 23 -14.87 -26.50 27.92
CA GLN A 23 -14.41 -25.15 28.33
C GLN A 23 -14.50 -24.92 29.85
N PRO A 24 -13.85 -23.85 30.35
CA PRO A 24 -14.62 -22.84 31.07
C PRO A 24 -14.48 -21.43 30.46
N ASN A 25 -15.55 -20.62 30.61
CA ASN A 25 -15.64 -19.24 30.14
C ASN A 25 -14.61 -18.30 30.79
N MET A 26 -14.13 -17.34 30.01
CA MET A 26 -13.73 -16.01 30.48
C MET A 26 -14.43 -14.98 29.60
N SER A 27 -15.36 -14.23 30.19
CA SER A 27 -16.05 -13.12 29.53
C SER A 27 -15.19 -11.87 29.59
N TYR A 28 -15.05 -11.19 28.47
CA TYR A 28 -14.64 -9.78 28.42
C TYR A 28 -15.71 -9.04 27.63
N ASP A 29 -16.46 -8.20 28.31
CA ASP A 29 -17.41 -7.30 27.67
C ASP A 29 -16.65 -6.40 26.68
N THR A 30 -17.17 -6.31 25.47
CA THR A 30 -16.72 -5.35 24.46
C THR A 30 -17.92 -4.46 24.18
N ASP A 31 -17.78 -3.16 24.46
CA ASP A 31 -18.83 -2.19 24.15
C ASP A 31 -19.09 -2.19 22.63
N ASN A 32 -20.35 -2.33 22.25
CA ASN A 32 -20.81 -2.11 20.89
C ASN A 32 -20.78 -0.61 20.61
N ASP A 33 -20.01 -0.21 19.61
CA ASP A 33 -20.37 0.90 18.72
C ASP A 33 -20.50 0.32 17.30
N GLU A 34 -21.48 0.83 16.56
CA GLU A 34 -22.13 0.13 15.44
C GLU A 34 -21.37 0.28 14.11
N ASP A 35 -21.03 -0.83 13.46
CA ASP A 35 -20.70 -0.92 12.02
C ASP A 35 -21.47 -2.10 11.39
N GLU A 36 -22.80 -1.98 11.31
CA GLU A 36 -23.66 -2.89 10.53
C GLU A 36 -23.45 -2.66 9.01
N ASP A 37 -22.54 -3.38 8.35
CA ASP A 37 -22.56 -3.46 6.86
C ASP A 37 -21.79 -4.65 6.21
N ASP A 38 -21.39 -5.70 6.97
CA ASP A 38 -20.42 -6.72 6.47
C ASP A 38 -21.03 -8.09 6.04
N GLU A 39 -22.36 -8.24 5.96
CA GLU A 39 -23.03 -9.45 5.42
C GLU A 39 -23.64 -9.25 4.01
N LYS A 40 -22.81 -8.89 3.02
CA LYS A 40 -23.25 -8.93 1.60
C LYS A 40 -22.22 -9.37 0.55
N TYR A 41 -21.15 -10.06 0.96
CA TYR A 41 -20.08 -10.51 0.04
C TYR A 41 -20.12 -12.00 -0.35
N ALA A 42 -21.29 -12.64 -0.26
CA ALA A 42 -21.54 -14.02 -0.70
C ALA A 42 -22.26 -14.13 -2.07
N HIS A 43 -22.05 -13.17 -2.99
CA HIS A 43 -22.46 -13.32 -4.39
C HIS A 43 -21.28 -13.11 -5.34
N SER A 44 -20.93 -14.17 -6.07
CA SER A 44 -20.06 -14.09 -7.23
C SER A 44 -20.72 -13.19 -8.28
N PRO A 45 -20.06 -12.11 -8.77
CA PRO A 45 -20.64 -11.28 -9.81
C PRO A 45 -20.61 -12.05 -11.13
N GLU A 46 -21.75 -12.63 -11.51
CA GLU A 46 -21.98 -13.12 -12.86
C GLU A 46 -21.71 -11.99 -13.85
N TRP A 47 -20.76 -12.21 -14.76
CA TRP A 47 -20.19 -11.16 -15.60
C TRP A 47 -21.20 -10.58 -16.59
N PRO A 48 -21.55 -9.27 -16.50
CA PRO A 48 -22.41 -8.57 -17.48
C PRO A 48 -21.78 -8.37 -18.88
N GLY A 49 -20.74 -9.13 -19.23
CA GLY A 49 -19.93 -8.93 -20.43
C GLY A 49 -20.46 -9.61 -21.71
N ALA A 50 -21.50 -10.43 -21.61
CA ALA A 50 -21.92 -11.33 -22.69
C ALA A 50 -23.11 -10.84 -23.53
N TYR A 51 -23.86 -9.82 -23.09
CA TYR A 51 -25.01 -9.28 -23.82
C TYR A 51 -24.67 -7.96 -24.52
N ILE A 52 -24.16 -8.08 -25.75
CA ILE A 52 -24.11 -6.96 -26.69
C ILE A 52 -25.54 -6.66 -27.14
N SER A 53 -26.18 -5.69 -26.51
CA SER A 53 -27.51 -5.18 -26.88
C SER A 53 -27.45 -4.50 -28.25
N ASN A 54 -27.69 -5.27 -29.31
CA ASN A 54 -27.96 -4.72 -30.65
C ASN A 54 -29.36 -4.07 -30.64
N LEU A 55 -29.45 -2.79 -30.29
CA LEU A 55 -30.70 -2.04 -30.43
C LEU A 55 -30.48 -0.62 -31.00
N GLN A 56 -30.71 -0.54 -32.31
CA GLN A 56 -31.11 0.62 -33.11
C GLN A 56 -30.11 1.76 -33.39
N ILE A 57 -30.41 2.44 -34.50
CA ILE A 57 -29.54 3.27 -35.35
C ILE A 57 -30.09 4.71 -35.32
N ASP A 58 -29.24 5.72 -35.12
CA ASP A 58 -29.27 7.04 -35.84
C ASP A 58 -28.25 8.08 -35.32
N ARG A 59 -26.99 7.65 -35.19
CA ARG A 59 -25.80 8.53 -35.19
C ARG A 59 -24.66 7.71 -35.78
N PRO A 60 -23.70 8.27 -36.54
CA PRO A 60 -22.49 7.52 -36.89
C PRO A 60 -21.86 7.02 -35.59
N PHE A 61 -21.94 5.71 -35.37
CA PHE A 61 -21.51 5.06 -34.15
C PHE A 61 -20.01 5.25 -34.05
N ASN A 62 -19.58 6.21 -33.22
CA ASN A 62 -18.17 6.51 -33.08
C ASN A 62 -17.54 5.37 -32.28
N ALA A 63 -17.10 4.34 -32.99
CA ALA A 63 -16.50 3.15 -32.41
C ALA A 63 -15.33 3.54 -31.49
N ASN A 64 -14.63 4.64 -31.78
CA ASN A 64 -13.59 5.21 -30.93
C ASN A 64 -14.13 5.64 -29.55
N GLU A 65 -15.26 6.35 -29.47
CA GLU A 65 -15.86 6.73 -28.17
C GLU A 65 -16.21 5.49 -27.33
N ARG A 66 -16.73 4.42 -27.96
CA ARG A 66 -17.00 3.16 -27.28
C ARG A 66 -15.72 2.44 -26.84
N PHE A 67 -14.68 2.41 -27.68
CA PHE A 67 -13.40 1.78 -27.33
C PHE A 67 -12.68 2.57 -26.23
N VAL A 68 -12.68 3.91 -26.28
CA VAL A 68 -12.17 4.78 -25.20
C VAL A 68 -12.91 4.48 -23.89
N THR A 69 -14.24 4.47 -23.88
CA THR A 69 -15.04 4.13 -22.69
C THR A 69 -14.67 2.75 -22.11
N ILE A 70 -14.42 1.75 -22.95
CA ILE A 70 -14.01 0.40 -22.52
C ILE A 70 -12.58 0.40 -21.97
N LEU A 71 -11.67 1.18 -22.56
CA LEU A 71 -10.29 1.34 -22.11
C LEU A 71 -10.23 2.07 -20.77
N ASP A 72 -11.00 3.14 -20.57
CA ASP A 72 -11.12 3.85 -19.29
C ASP A 72 -11.63 2.90 -18.18
N GLN A 73 -12.64 2.07 -18.49
CA GLN A 73 -13.14 1.04 -17.58
C GLN A 73 -12.16 -0.11 -17.32
N LEU A 74 -11.19 -0.34 -18.21
CA LEU A 74 -10.09 -1.29 -17.97
C LEU A 74 -9.01 -0.64 -17.10
N ASP A 75 -8.64 0.61 -17.37
CA ASP A 75 -7.65 1.39 -16.63
C ASP A 75 -8.07 1.57 -15.16
N MET A 76 -9.31 1.99 -14.91
CA MET A 76 -9.88 2.04 -13.55
C MET A 76 -9.80 0.71 -12.80
N ARG A 77 -9.95 -0.42 -13.51
CA ARG A 77 -9.83 -1.76 -12.90
C ARG A 77 -8.37 -2.16 -12.66
N VAL A 78 -7.43 -1.74 -13.51
CA VAL A 78 -5.98 -1.90 -13.29
C VAL A 78 -5.54 -1.09 -12.08
N GLU A 79 -5.99 0.16 -11.93
CA GLU A 79 -5.67 1.00 -10.77
C GLU A 79 -6.27 0.44 -9.47
N LYS A 80 -7.51 -0.09 -9.50
CA LYS A 80 -8.05 -0.83 -8.35
C LYS A 80 -7.18 -2.04 -8.01
N PHE A 81 -6.81 -2.86 -9.00
CA PHE A 81 -5.97 -4.04 -8.80
C PHE A 81 -4.57 -3.69 -8.25
N ARG A 82 -3.96 -2.59 -8.72
CA ARG A 82 -2.69 -2.05 -8.18
C ARG A 82 -2.84 -1.66 -6.71
N LYS A 83 -3.92 -0.96 -6.34
CA LYS A 83 -4.22 -0.60 -4.94
C LYS A 83 -4.42 -1.84 -4.06
N ASP A 84 -5.20 -2.80 -4.53
CA ASP A 84 -5.47 -4.05 -3.78
C ASP A 84 -4.18 -4.87 -3.58
N ALA A 85 -3.29 -4.91 -4.58
CA ALA A 85 -1.99 -5.56 -4.47
C ALA A 85 -1.02 -4.83 -3.52
N LEU A 86 -1.03 -3.49 -3.47
CA LEU A 86 -0.27 -2.71 -2.48
C LEU A 86 -0.77 -2.98 -1.05
N ASN A 87 -2.09 -3.04 -0.83
CA ASN A 87 -2.66 -3.40 0.48
C ASN A 87 -2.25 -4.82 0.92
N LEU A 88 -2.11 -5.77 -0.01
CA LEU A 88 -1.60 -7.12 0.28
C LEU A 88 -0.09 -7.10 0.60
N GLN A 89 0.67 -6.20 0.00
CA GLN A 89 2.09 -6.00 0.30
C GLN A 89 2.29 -5.43 1.71
N GLU A 90 1.52 -4.40 2.10
CA GLU A 90 1.52 -3.86 3.46
C GLU A 90 1.17 -4.94 4.52
N LYS A 91 0.19 -5.82 4.22
CA LYS A 91 -0.15 -6.97 5.08
C LYS A 91 0.97 -7.99 5.19
N LYS A 92 1.73 -8.24 4.11
CA LYS A 92 2.93 -9.10 4.14
C LYS A 92 4.02 -8.50 5.02
N ASP A 93 4.28 -7.20 4.87
CA ASP A 93 5.31 -6.49 5.63
C ASP A 93 4.95 -6.41 7.12
N TYR A 94 3.68 -6.22 7.46
CA TYR A 94 3.17 -6.33 8.83
C TYR A 94 3.43 -7.72 9.44
N LEU A 95 3.12 -8.80 8.71
CA LEU A 95 3.37 -10.17 9.18
C LEU A 95 4.86 -10.46 9.38
N LEU A 96 5.74 -9.95 8.50
CA LEU A 96 7.20 -10.04 8.67
C LEU A 96 7.64 -9.32 9.96
N MET A 97 7.18 -8.07 10.15
CA MET A 97 7.46 -7.28 11.35
C MET A 97 6.97 -7.99 12.62
N SER A 98 5.78 -8.60 12.61
CA SER A 98 5.28 -9.39 13.75
C SER A 98 6.15 -10.61 14.06
N MET A 99 6.67 -11.31 13.05
CA MET A 99 7.61 -12.42 13.26
C MET A 99 8.93 -11.94 13.88
N ASP A 100 9.45 -10.79 13.46
CA ASP A 100 10.69 -10.23 14.01
C ASP A 100 10.52 -9.69 15.43
N LEU A 101 9.36 -9.06 15.73
CA LEU A 101 9.01 -8.68 17.10
C LEU A 101 8.99 -9.88 18.04
N ILE A 102 8.40 -11.02 17.62
CA ILE A 102 8.42 -12.26 18.40
C ILE A 102 9.88 -12.74 18.61
N LYS A 103 10.70 -12.85 17.56
CA LYS A 103 12.12 -13.26 17.67
C LYS A 103 12.92 -12.38 18.64
N SER A 104 12.63 -11.07 18.67
CA SER A 104 13.31 -10.09 19.51
C SER A 104 12.82 -10.06 20.97
N ASN A 105 11.75 -10.79 21.31
CA ASN A 105 11.12 -10.70 22.61
C ASN A 105 11.99 -11.30 23.73
N GLU A 106 12.17 -10.56 24.83
CA GLU A 106 12.99 -10.97 25.96
C GLU A 106 12.48 -12.25 26.65
N LEU A 107 11.16 -12.50 26.64
CA LEU A 107 10.60 -13.75 27.18
C LEU A 107 11.18 -14.97 26.47
N LEU A 108 11.37 -14.88 25.15
CA LEU A 108 11.93 -15.92 24.29
C LEU A 108 13.42 -16.17 24.57
N GLN A 109 14.13 -15.19 25.12
CA GLN A 109 15.52 -15.33 25.58
C GLN A 109 15.62 -16.02 26.95
N ASN A 110 14.59 -15.85 27.80
CA ASN A 110 14.50 -16.41 29.14
C ASN A 110 13.98 -17.86 29.18
N MET A 111 13.55 -18.43 28.05
CA MET A 111 13.11 -19.83 27.94
C MET A 111 14.28 -20.81 28.00
N SER A 112 13.99 -22.09 28.25
CA SER A 112 15.00 -23.14 28.07
C SER A 112 15.41 -23.27 26.60
N GLU A 113 16.59 -23.82 26.36
CA GLU A 113 17.16 -23.96 25.01
C GLU A 113 16.24 -24.75 24.06
N GLY A 114 15.63 -25.83 24.54
CA GLY A 114 14.73 -26.68 23.74
C GLY A 114 13.40 -26.00 23.39
N GLU A 115 12.76 -25.32 24.35
CA GLU A 115 11.51 -24.58 24.09
C GLU A 115 11.76 -23.41 23.11
N ARG A 116 12.90 -22.72 23.27
CA ARG A 116 13.33 -21.66 22.36
C ARG A 116 13.60 -22.20 20.96
N GLU A 117 14.27 -23.34 20.83
CA GLU A 117 14.52 -23.99 19.53
C GLU A 117 13.20 -24.38 18.84
N GLU A 118 12.25 -24.98 19.56
CA GLU A 118 10.92 -25.34 19.01
C GLU A 118 10.19 -24.11 18.45
N ILE A 119 10.16 -23.00 19.20
CA ILE A 119 9.54 -21.76 18.75
C ILE A 119 10.26 -21.16 17.55
N ILE A 120 11.60 -21.18 17.52
CA ILE A 120 12.39 -20.69 16.37
C ILE A 120 12.10 -21.53 15.12
N LEU A 121 12.01 -22.85 15.22
CA LEU A 121 11.60 -23.74 14.13
C LEU A 121 10.16 -23.44 13.65
N TYR A 122 9.24 -23.15 14.57
CA TYR A 122 7.88 -22.74 14.23
C TYR A 122 7.87 -21.41 13.45
N ILE A 123 8.62 -20.40 13.91
CA ILE A 123 8.76 -19.10 13.24
C ILE A 123 9.39 -19.25 11.85
N GLN A 124 10.45 -20.06 11.72
CA GLN A 124 11.07 -20.37 10.43
C GLN A 124 10.04 -20.97 9.47
N ARG A 125 9.25 -21.95 9.91
CA ARG A 125 8.19 -22.57 9.11
C ARG A 125 7.11 -21.57 8.66
N VAL A 126 6.70 -20.63 9.53
CA VAL A 126 5.75 -19.57 9.16
C VAL A 126 6.37 -18.60 8.16
N SER A 127 7.62 -18.18 8.39
CA SER A 127 8.38 -17.31 7.49
C SER A 127 8.56 -17.94 6.10
N SER A 128 8.88 -19.24 6.01
CA SER A 128 8.97 -19.97 4.74
C SER A 128 7.64 -20.02 3.97
N ARG A 129 6.50 -20.09 4.67
CA ARG A 129 5.17 -20.02 4.04
C ARG A 129 4.83 -18.60 3.58
N LEU A 130 5.22 -17.57 4.33
CA LEU A 130 5.02 -16.18 3.93
C LEU A 130 5.92 -15.77 2.76
N ALA A 131 7.11 -16.38 2.66
CA ALA A 131 8.04 -16.16 1.55
C ALA A 131 7.47 -16.57 0.18
N THR A 132 6.53 -17.51 0.10
CA THR A 132 5.88 -17.90 -1.16
C THR A 132 4.83 -16.89 -1.65
N VAL A 133 4.55 -15.83 -0.89
CA VAL A 133 3.65 -14.75 -1.29
C VAL A 133 4.47 -13.67 -2.00
N GLU A 134 4.57 -13.76 -3.32
CA GLU A 134 5.29 -12.80 -4.15
C GLU A 134 4.32 -11.75 -4.73
N LEU A 135 4.64 -10.47 -4.52
CA LEU A 135 3.88 -9.32 -5.01
C LEU A 135 4.87 -8.32 -5.62
N ASN A 136 4.54 -7.78 -6.78
CA ASN A 136 5.39 -6.82 -7.50
C ASN A 136 4.53 -5.73 -8.14
N VAL A 137 4.24 -4.68 -7.37
CA VAL A 137 3.66 -3.44 -7.89
C VAL A 137 4.79 -2.43 -8.02
N ARG A 138 4.99 -1.94 -9.25
CA ARG A 138 6.01 -0.93 -9.56
C ARG A 138 5.40 0.30 -10.21
N THR A 139 5.98 1.45 -9.89
CA THR A 139 5.85 2.68 -10.67
C THR A 139 6.83 2.56 -11.84
N VAL A 140 6.33 2.63 -13.07
CA VAL A 140 7.18 2.66 -14.27
C VAL A 140 7.62 4.11 -14.47
N ARG A 141 8.92 4.32 -14.69
CA ARG A 141 9.50 5.65 -14.93
C ARG A 141 10.38 5.65 -16.17
N ASP A 142 10.44 6.79 -16.84
CA ASP A 142 11.53 7.10 -17.76
C ASP A 142 12.73 7.74 -17.03
N ALA A 143 13.83 7.97 -17.75
CA ALA A 143 15.05 8.54 -17.18
C ALA A 143 14.84 9.95 -16.59
N SER A 144 14.02 10.80 -17.23
CA SER A 144 13.76 12.16 -16.77
C SER A 144 12.91 12.20 -15.50
N GLN A 145 12.00 11.23 -15.35
CA GLN A 145 11.19 11.04 -14.14
C GLN A 145 12.04 10.54 -12.97
N GLU A 146 12.99 9.63 -13.22
CA GLU A 146 13.93 9.14 -12.20
C GLU A 146 14.93 10.22 -11.76
N ASP A 147 15.45 11.03 -12.69
CA ASP A 147 16.28 12.22 -12.40
C ASP A 147 15.51 13.26 -11.55
N SER A 148 14.24 13.49 -11.88
CA SER A 148 13.35 14.40 -11.15
C SER A 148 13.11 13.90 -9.71
N LEU A 149 12.84 12.60 -9.55
CA LEU A 149 12.68 11.98 -8.24
C LEU A 149 13.97 12.01 -7.41
N SER A 150 15.13 11.79 -8.05
CA SER A 150 16.46 11.93 -7.44
C SER A 150 16.69 13.36 -6.94
N GLN A 151 16.32 14.38 -7.73
CA GLN A 151 16.40 15.78 -7.32
C GLN A 151 15.48 16.11 -6.14
N ILE A 152 14.25 15.60 -6.10
CA ILE A 152 13.35 15.72 -4.95
C ILE A 152 13.97 15.10 -3.69
N ASN A 153 14.49 13.88 -3.79
CA ASN A 153 15.13 13.18 -2.67
C ASN A 153 16.31 13.98 -2.12
N ALA A 154 17.17 14.51 -2.99
CA ALA A 154 18.29 15.37 -2.58
C ALA A 154 17.84 16.64 -1.84
N LEU A 155 16.74 17.29 -2.27
CA LEU A 155 16.18 18.48 -1.61
C LEU A 155 15.62 18.17 -0.20
N ILE A 156 14.98 17.01 -0.04
CA ILE A 156 14.48 16.53 1.27
C ILE A 156 15.65 16.15 2.17
N ASP A 157 16.67 15.47 1.65
CA ASP A 157 17.83 15.06 2.43
C ASP A 157 18.68 16.25 2.90
N ILE A 158 18.84 17.29 2.07
CA ILE A 158 19.47 18.56 2.49
C ILE A 158 18.69 19.19 3.65
N MET A 159 17.36 19.22 3.56
CA MET A 159 16.50 19.75 4.63
C MET A 159 16.69 19.00 5.95
N ILE A 160 16.74 17.67 5.92
CA ILE A 160 16.96 16.84 7.11
C ILE A 160 18.38 17.03 7.67
N LYS A 161 19.40 17.09 6.79
CA LYS A 161 20.82 17.22 7.19
C LYS A 161 21.19 18.56 7.80
N MET A 162 20.37 19.61 7.66
CA MET A 162 20.62 20.89 8.33
C MET A 162 20.49 20.81 9.86
N GLY A 163 19.79 19.83 10.41
CA GLY A 163 19.67 19.59 11.86
C GLY A 163 18.86 20.61 12.67
N ASP A 164 18.61 21.81 12.12
CA ASP A 164 17.72 22.81 12.73
C ASP A 164 16.24 22.44 12.51
N PRO A 165 15.46 22.17 13.58
CA PRO A 165 14.07 21.75 13.45
C PRO A 165 13.13 22.88 13.01
N VAL A 166 13.46 24.15 13.27
CA VAL A 166 12.66 25.32 12.89
C VAL A 166 12.82 25.60 11.40
N ILE A 167 14.06 25.64 10.91
CA ILE A 167 14.36 25.79 9.48
C ILE A 167 13.86 24.56 8.72
N GLY A 168 14.05 23.36 9.26
CA GLY A 168 13.50 22.11 8.71
C GLY A 168 11.98 22.17 8.55
N ARG A 169 11.24 22.59 9.59
CA ARG A 169 9.78 22.79 9.53
C ARG A 169 9.40 23.80 8.45
N GLN A 170 10.09 24.96 8.40
CA GLN A 170 9.79 26.00 7.41
C GLN A 170 9.97 25.49 5.98
N ARG A 171 11.08 24.82 5.65
CA ARG A 171 11.30 24.25 4.31
C ARG A 171 10.31 23.13 3.98
N CYS A 172 9.99 22.28 4.95
CA CYS A 172 9.00 21.22 4.77
C CYS A 172 7.61 21.78 4.42
N GLN A 173 7.26 22.96 4.96
CA GLN A 173 6.02 23.67 4.59
C GLN A 173 6.07 24.19 3.15
N LEU A 174 7.18 24.81 2.72
CA LEU A 174 7.34 25.27 1.33
C LEU A 174 7.21 24.11 0.32
N TYR A 175 7.73 22.93 0.66
CA TYR A 175 7.62 21.71 -0.15
C TYR A 175 6.18 21.14 -0.14
N LEU A 176 5.51 21.13 1.01
CA LEU A 176 4.09 20.72 1.10
C LEU A 176 3.16 21.62 0.31
N ASN A 177 3.41 22.94 0.32
CA ASN A 177 2.64 23.90 -0.45
C ASN A 177 2.80 23.66 -1.97
N ALA A 178 4.01 23.34 -2.44
CA ALA A 178 4.25 22.91 -3.83
C ALA A 178 3.48 21.61 -4.19
N CYS A 179 3.34 20.68 -3.25
CA CYS A 179 2.50 19.46 -3.41
C CYS A 179 0.98 19.72 -3.40
N CYS A 180 0.53 20.96 -3.22
CA CYS A 180 -0.87 21.37 -3.38
C CYS A 180 -1.13 22.10 -4.71
N SER A 181 -0.11 22.77 -5.25
CA SER A 181 -0.12 23.36 -6.61
C SER A 181 -0.30 22.31 -7.71
N SER A 182 0.23 21.10 -7.50
CA SER A 182 0.31 20.05 -8.53
C SER A 182 -0.85 19.05 -8.58
N THR A 183 -1.84 19.11 -7.69
CA THR A 183 -2.94 18.14 -7.66
C THR A 183 -4.11 18.52 -8.59
N MET A 184 -4.22 17.82 -9.73
CA MET A 184 -5.46 17.75 -10.53
C MET A 184 -6.61 17.14 -9.70
N ASP A 185 -7.84 17.63 -9.91
CA ASP A 185 -9.03 16.98 -9.34
C ASP A 185 -9.40 15.69 -10.12
N PRO A 186 -10.24 14.81 -9.55
CA PRO A 186 -10.68 13.58 -10.23
C PRO A 186 -11.49 13.80 -11.52
N ASN A 187 -11.93 15.04 -11.79
CA ASN A 187 -12.69 15.44 -12.97
C ASN A 187 -11.80 16.12 -14.03
N GLY A 188 -10.47 16.06 -13.88
CA GLY A 188 -9.50 16.65 -14.82
C GLY A 188 -9.47 18.17 -14.83
N ARG A 189 -10.08 18.83 -13.85
CA ARG A 189 -9.91 20.26 -13.62
C ARG A 189 -8.68 20.44 -12.74
N MET A 190 -7.77 21.31 -13.17
CA MET A 190 -6.74 21.82 -12.29
C MET A 190 -7.46 22.50 -11.12
N GLY A 191 -7.27 21.98 -9.91
CA GLY A 191 -7.92 22.53 -8.73
C GLY A 191 -7.39 23.93 -8.51
N THR A 192 -8.15 24.94 -8.95
CA THR A 192 -7.78 26.36 -8.82
C THR A 192 -7.96 26.82 -7.38
N VAL A 193 -7.19 26.22 -6.47
CA VAL A 193 -6.78 26.92 -5.26
C VAL A 193 -6.01 28.14 -5.76
N HIS A 194 -6.54 29.34 -5.51
CA HIS A 194 -5.86 30.57 -5.90
C HIS A 194 -4.43 30.55 -5.34
N GLU A 195 -3.42 30.97 -6.12
CA GLU A 195 -2.05 31.14 -5.63
C GLU A 195 -1.96 32.08 -4.41
N ALA A 196 -3.01 32.88 -4.16
CA ALA A 196 -3.13 33.75 -2.99
C ALA A 196 -3.50 33.02 -1.67
N ASP A 197 -4.02 31.78 -1.74
CA ASP A 197 -4.52 31.03 -0.57
C ASP A 197 -3.53 29.94 -0.11
N VAL A 198 -2.60 29.55 -0.99
CA VAL A 198 -1.44 28.71 -0.66
C VAL A 198 -0.28 29.63 -0.28
N GLY A 199 0.30 29.41 0.91
CA GLY A 199 1.50 30.14 1.34
C GLY A 199 2.71 29.93 0.40
N PRO A 200 3.82 30.65 0.60
CA PRO A 200 4.97 30.63 -0.31
C PRO A 200 5.46 29.20 -0.62
N ILE A 201 5.95 28.99 -1.84
CA ILE A 201 6.38 27.67 -2.36
C ILE A 201 7.83 27.70 -2.84
N ASP A 202 8.53 26.58 -2.72
CA ASP A 202 9.86 26.42 -3.28
C ASP A 202 9.74 26.05 -4.77
N LYS A 203 9.95 27.03 -5.66
CA LYS A 203 9.81 26.84 -7.13
C LYS A 203 10.79 25.81 -7.71
N LYS A 204 11.94 25.56 -7.06
CA LYS A 204 12.87 24.49 -7.48
C LYS A 204 12.28 23.11 -7.15
N PHE A 205 11.69 22.98 -5.96
CA PHE A 205 10.97 21.77 -5.56
C PHE A 205 9.74 21.53 -6.44
N GLU A 206 8.92 22.56 -6.71
CA GLU A 206 7.75 22.48 -7.60
C GLU A 206 8.14 21.97 -9.00
N SER A 207 9.17 22.56 -9.61
CA SER A 207 9.63 22.13 -10.94
C SER A 207 10.08 20.67 -10.98
N ALA A 208 10.80 20.20 -9.95
CA ALA A 208 11.22 18.80 -9.85
C ALA A 208 10.03 17.86 -9.59
N LEU A 209 9.04 18.31 -8.81
CA LEU A 209 7.86 17.54 -8.46
C LEU A 209 6.97 17.28 -9.69
N LEU A 210 6.79 18.29 -10.54
CA LEU A 210 6.05 18.18 -11.80
C LEU A 210 6.70 17.23 -12.80
N GLY A 211 8.02 17.03 -12.72
CA GLY A 211 8.75 16.01 -13.50
C GLY A 211 8.58 14.57 -13.00
N CYS A 212 8.02 14.37 -11.81
CA CYS A 212 7.79 13.03 -11.23
C CYS A 212 6.44 12.44 -11.67
N THR A 213 6.28 11.11 -11.59
CA THR A 213 4.99 10.46 -11.86
C THR A 213 3.93 10.87 -10.82
N LEU A 214 2.64 10.76 -11.15
CA LEU A 214 1.55 11.06 -10.21
C LEU A 214 1.61 10.19 -8.94
N ASP A 215 2.09 8.94 -9.03
CA ASP A 215 2.27 8.07 -7.88
C ASP A 215 3.41 8.55 -6.97
N ASP A 216 4.52 9.00 -7.57
CA ASP A 216 5.61 9.62 -6.81
C ASP A 216 5.16 10.91 -6.13
N GLN A 217 4.44 11.79 -6.84
CA GLN A 217 3.94 13.05 -6.27
C GLN A 217 3.04 12.80 -5.03
N LYS A 218 2.14 11.81 -5.10
CA LYS A 218 1.34 11.35 -3.94
C LYS A 218 2.21 10.84 -2.80
N ASN A 219 3.22 10.02 -3.09
CA ASN A 219 4.11 9.42 -2.09
C ASN A 219 5.06 10.44 -1.45
N ILE A 220 5.59 11.39 -2.22
CA ILE A 220 6.38 12.54 -1.76
C ILE A 220 5.54 13.39 -0.80
N LYS A 221 4.27 13.70 -1.15
CA LYS A 221 3.34 14.43 -0.28
C LYS A 221 3.13 13.72 1.05
N LYS A 222 2.86 12.40 1.04
CA LYS A 222 2.74 11.57 2.26
C LYS A 222 4.01 11.61 3.10
N ARG A 223 5.20 11.44 2.49
CA ARG A 223 6.51 11.50 3.17
C ARG A 223 6.73 12.85 3.85
N LEU A 224 6.41 13.95 3.17
CA LEU A 224 6.52 15.30 3.73
C LEU A 224 5.52 15.55 4.86
N GLN A 225 4.30 15.02 4.79
CA GLN A 225 3.32 15.12 5.88
C GLN A 225 3.81 14.40 7.15
N ALA A 226 4.39 13.20 7.00
CA ALA A 226 5.00 12.46 8.11
C ALA A 226 6.21 13.21 8.72
N LEU A 227 7.09 13.75 7.87
CA LEU A 227 8.25 14.57 8.30
C LEU A 227 7.79 15.84 9.03
N MET A 228 6.76 16.52 8.54
CA MET A 228 6.18 17.69 9.20
C MET A 228 5.64 17.35 10.60
N GLY A 229 4.95 16.21 10.75
CA GLY A 229 4.48 15.72 12.05
C GLY A 229 5.62 15.46 13.06
N TYR A 230 6.78 15.01 12.58
CA TYR A 230 7.99 14.85 13.40
C TYR A 230 8.64 16.18 13.77
N LEU A 231 8.83 17.07 12.80
CA LEU A 231 9.44 18.40 12.98
C LEU A 231 8.59 19.27 13.93
N ASN A 232 7.27 19.22 13.81
CA ASN A 232 6.36 19.92 14.73
C ASN A 232 6.61 19.53 16.19
N LYS A 233 6.71 18.22 16.49
CA LYS A 233 7.03 17.72 17.84
C LYS A 233 8.38 18.28 18.33
N GLN A 234 9.42 18.23 17.51
CA GLN A 234 10.73 18.80 17.87
C GLN A 234 10.68 20.32 18.13
N THR A 235 9.89 21.09 17.37
CA THR A 235 9.77 22.55 17.58
C THR A 235 8.87 22.95 18.75
N VAL A 236 8.11 22.02 19.34
CA VAL A 236 7.24 22.26 20.51
C VAL A 236 7.89 21.78 21.82
N THR A 237 8.94 20.96 21.74
CA THR A 237 9.64 20.39 22.92
C THR A 237 10.96 21.12 23.26
N ASN A 238 11.20 22.29 22.66
CA ASN A 238 12.38 23.15 22.87
C ASN A 238 11.94 24.53 23.37
#